data_AF-A0A6N8WXF2-F1
#
_entry.id   AF-A0A6N8WXF2-F1
#
_cell.length_a   1.000
_cell.length_b   1.000
_cell.length_c   1.000
_cell.angle_alpha   90.00
_cell.angle_beta   90.00
_cell.angle_gamma   90.00
#
_symmetry.space_group_name_H-M   'P 1'
#
loop_
_entity.id
_entity.type
_entity.pdbx_description
1 polymer ?
#
loop_
_entity_poly.entity_id
_entity_poly.type
_entity_poly.pdbx_seq_one_letter_code
_entity_poly.pdbx_strand_id
1 'polypeptide(L)'
;MRRQAEALRVQDLAQLLRDRRATKGLGLRAAAEEAGVSFNTLARVEKGHVPDIETFSRIARWVGHSPAEFLEAASVTLDSTPEVIEAHLRGDPALTSDAAEAIAGLVRELYSRLAEPAEVATACHLRAASTFKPEASALFAELLGEMHSALLAED
;
A
#
# COMPACT_ATOMS: atom_id res chain seq x y z
N MET A 1 -15.07 -24.87 -1.42
CA MET A 1 -13.63 -24.50 -1.43
C MET A 1 -13.51 -23.01 -1.70
N ARG A 2 -13.46 -22.18 -0.64
CA ARG A 2 -13.13 -20.76 -0.80
C ARG A 2 -11.62 -20.70 -1.06
N ARG A 3 -11.21 -20.23 -2.24
CA ARG A 3 -9.82 -19.82 -2.48
C ARG A 3 -9.49 -18.80 -1.40
N GLN A 4 -8.40 -19.02 -0.66
CA GLN A 4 -7.77 -17.96 0.13
C GLN A 4 -7.56 -16.78 -0.82
N ALA A 5 -8.10 -15.62 -0.47
CA ALA A 5 -7.82 -14.39 -1.19
C ALA A 5 -6.40 -13.98 -0.79
N GLU A 6 -5.43 -14.36 -1.61
CA GLU A 6 -4.06 -13.90 -1.49
C GLU A 6 -4.07 -12.38 -1.72
N ALA A 7 -3.49 -11.63 -0.78
CA ALA A 7 -3.49 -10.17 -0.83
C ALA A 7 -2.76 -9.70 -2.11
N LEU A 8 -3.47 -8.99 -2.99
CA LEU A 8 -2.92 -8.55 -4.27
C LEU A 8 -1.96 -7.38 -4.04
N ARG A 9 -0.69 -7.51 -4.41
CA ARG A 9 0.25 -6.40 -4.28
C ARG A 9 0.42 -5.67 -5.61
N VAL A 10 0.80 -4.40 -5.55
CA VAL A 10 1.05 -3.59 -6.77
C VAL A 10 2.10 -4.23 -7.68
N GLN A 11 3.06 -4.96 -7.10
CA GLN A 11 4.09 -5.71 -7.84
C GLN A 11 3.50 -6.85 -8.69
N ASP A 12 2.32 -7.37 -8.34
CA ASP A 12 1.66 -8.46 -9.06
C ASP A 12 0.93 -7.97 -10.32
N LEU A 13 0.72 -6.65 -10.46
CA LEU A 13 0.01 -6.03 -11.58
C LEU A 13 0.62 -6.39 -12.94
N ALA A 14 1.95 -6.46 -13.03
CA ALA A 14 2.63 -6.81 -14.28
C ALA A 14 2.32 -8.25 -14.73
N GLN A 15 2.20 -9.16 -13.77
CA GLN A 15 1.86 -10.57 -14.05
C GLN A 15 0.38 -10.70 -14.42
N LEU A 16 -0.52 -10.09 -13.65
CA LEU A 16 -1.96 -10.06 -13.94
C LEU A 16 -2.27 -9.47 -15.32
N LEU A 17 -1.53 -8.43 -15.71
CA LEU A 17 -1.61 -7.84 -17.05
C LEU A 17 -1.23 -8.84 -18.14
N ARG A 18 -0.11 -9.56 -17.99
CA ARG A 18 0.32 -10.61 -18.93
C ARG A 18 -0.71 -11.72 -19.06
N ASP A 19 -1.22 -12.19 -17.94
CA ASP A 19 -2.17 -13.32 -17.88
C ASP A 19 -3.51 -12.94 -18.50
N ARG A 20 -4.01 -11.73 -18.22
CA ARG A 20 -5.21 -11.19 -18.85
C ARG A 20 -5.04 -11.07 -20.36
N ARG A 21 -3.90 -10.55 -20.81
CA ARG A 21 -3.57 -10.37 -22.22
C ARG A 21 -3.49 -11.71 -22.95
N ALA A 22 -2.85 -12.71 -22.34
CA ALA A 22 -2.76 -14.07 -22.87
C ALA A 22 -4.14 -14.73 -22.96
N THR A 23 -4.98 -14.59 -21.93
CA THR A 23 -6.34 -15.13 -21.90
C THR A 23 -7.24 -14.54 -22.99
N LYS A 24 -7.08 -13.25 -23.30
CA LYS A 24 -7.79 -12.58 -24.40
C LYS A 24 -7.13 -12.76 -25.77
N GLY A 25 -5.95 -13.36 -25.87
CA GLY A 25 -5.20 -13.48 -27.12
C GLY A 25 -4.75 -12.14 -27.73
N LEU A 26 -4.58 -11.10 -26.91
CA LEU A 26 -4.31 -9.74 -27.39
C LEU A 26 -2.81 -9.45 -27.52
N GLY A 27 -2.45 -8.71 -28.58
CA GLY A 27 -1.16 -8.04 -28.67
C GLY A 27 -1.11 -6.83 -27.72
N LEU A 28 0.11 -6.38 -27.39
CA LEU A 28 0.33 -5.27 -26.44
C LEU A 28 -0.34 -3.95 -26.86
N ARG A 29 -0.40 -3.66 -28.17
CA ARG A 29 -1.11 -2.47 -28.70
C ARG A 29 -2.62 -2.54 -28.47
N ALA A 30 -3.24 -3.67 -28.83
CA ALA A 30 -4.68 -3.86 -28.64
C ALA A 30 -5.05 -3.85 -27.15
N ALA A 31 -4.24 -4.46 -26.30
CA ALA A 31 -4.43 -4.39 -24.85
C ALA A 31 -4.34 -2.95 -24.30
N ALA A 32 -3.43 -2.13 -24.84
CA ALA A 32 -3.28 -0.74 -24.41
C ALA A 32 -4.49 0.11 -24.79
N GLU A 33 -5.01 -0.10 -26.00
CA GLU A 33 -6.26 0.54 -26.46
C GLU A 33 -7.45 0.14 -25.58
N GLU A 34 -7.64 -1.16 -25.31
CA GLU A 34 -8.72 -1.62 -24.43
C GLU A 34 -8.60 -1.09 -23.00
N ALA A 35 -7.38 -1.02 -22.47
CA ALA A 35 -7.11 -0.51 -21.13
C ALA A 35 -7.19 1.03 -21.06
N GLY A 36 -7.30 1.73 -22.20
CA GLY A 36 -7.35 3.18 -22.26
C GLY A 36 -6.05 3.85 -21.82
N VAL A 37 -4.90 3.24 -22.11
CA VAL A 37 -3.56 3.78 -21.79
C VAL A 37 -2.65 3.76 -23.01
N SER A 38 -1.57 4.56 -22.99
CA SER A 38 -0.62 4.56 -24.11
C SER A 38 0.12 3.22 -24.20
N PHE A 39 0.48 2.80 -25.43
CA PHE A 39 1.29 1.61 -25.66
C PHE A 39 2.59 1.62 -24.85
N ASN A 40 3.28 2.76 -24.79
CA ASN A 40 4.54 2.88 -24.06
C ASN A 40 4.33 2.73 -22.54
N THR A 41 3.23 3.28 -22.02
CA THR A 41 2.83 3.11 -20.62
C THR A 41 2.58 1.65 -20.30
N LEU A 42 1.77 0.96 -21.11
CA LEU A 42 1.47 -0.45 -20.88
C LEU A 42 2.73 -1.33 -20.97
N ALA A 43 3.62 -1.06 -21.93
CA ALA A 43 4.89 -1.76 -22.09
C ALA A 43 5.82 -1.61 -20.88
N ARG A 44 5.86 -0.42 -20.27
CA ARG A 44 6.62 -0.17 -19.04
C ARG A 44 6.02 -0.91 -17.86
N VAL A 45 4.69 -0.87 -17.71
CA VAL A 45 3.99 -1.57 -16.63
C VAL A 45 4.19 -3.08 -16.74
N GLU A 46 4.13 -3.64 -17.95
CA GLU A 46 4.38 -5.07 -18.17
C GLU A 46 5.84 -5.45 -17.82
N LYS A 47 6.78 -4.51 -17.85
CA LYS A 47 8.18 -4.69 -17.40
C LYS A 47 8.37 -4.46 -15.90
N GLY A 48 7.31 -4.18 -15.13
CA GLY A 48 7.36 -3.97 -13.68
C GLY A 48 7.46 -2.52 -13.23
N HIS A 49 7.32 -1.54 -14.14
CA HIS A 49 7.25 -0.13 -13.74
C HIS A 49 5.93 0.17 -13.03
N VAL A 50 5.99 0.82 -11.86
CA VAL A 50 4.81 1.25 -11.12
C VAL A 50 4.20 2.50 -11.77
N PRO A 51 2.97 2.44 -12.32
CA PRO A 51 2.33 3.59 -12.96
C PRO A 51 1.75 4.58 -11.93
N ASP A 52 1.38 5.78 -12.37
CA ASP A 52 0.58 6.70 -11.56
C ASP A 52 -0.81 6.13 -11.21
N ILE A 53 -1.49 6.73 -10.22
CA ILE A 53 -2.76 6.24 -9.67
C ILE A 53 -3.87 6.12 -10.75
N GLU A 54 -3.92 7.07 -11.70
CA GLU A 54 -4.95 7.09 -12.74
C GLU A 54 -4.75 5.93 -13.72
N THR A 55 -3.52 5.77 -14.18
CA THR A 55 -3.07 4.69 -15.06
C THR A 55 -3.18 3.33 -14.38
N PHE A 56 -2.73 3.24 -13.13
CA PHE A 56 -2.89 2.07 -12.28
C PHE A 56 -4.36 1.64 -12.22
N SER A 57 -5.25 2.60 -11.93
CA SER A 57 -6.68 2.31 -11.77
C SER A 57 -7.32 1.79 -13.05
N ARG A 58 -6.91 2.34 -14.21
CA ARG A 58 -7.35 1.85 -15.52
C ARG A 58 -6.88 0.41 -15.77
N ILE A 59 -5.61 0.13 -15.52
CA ILE A 59 -5.01 -1.19 -15.75
C ILE A 59 -5.59 -2.22 -14.79
N ALA A 60 -5.71 -1.91 -13.50
CA ALA A 60 -6.33 -2.76 -12.48
C ALA A 60 -7.74 -3.20 -12.90
N ARG A 61 -8.58 -2.24 -13.28
CA ARG A 61 -9.94 -2.53 -13.77
C ARG A 61 -9.93 -3.39 -15.04
N TRP A 62 -9.00 -3.15 -15.95
CA TRP A 62 -8.89 -3.93 -17.18
C TRP A 62 -8.47 -5.40 -16.93
N VAL A 63 -7.57 -5.63 -15.97
CA VAL A 63 -7.20 -6.98 -15.53
C VAL A 63 -8.28 -7.69 -14.73
N GLY A 64 -9.33 -6.96 -14.33
CA GLY A 64 -10.52 -7.52 -13.68
C GLY A 64 -10.54 -7.37 -12.16
N HIS A 65 -9.70 -6.48 -11.61
CA HIS A 65 -9.59 -6.21 -10.19
C HIS A 65 -9.94 -4.75 -9.90
N SER A 66 -10.58 -4.50 -8.76
CA SER A 66 -10.71 -3.12 -8.29
C SER A 66 -9.35 -2.59 -7.83
N PRO A 67 -9.05 -1.29 -8.02
CA PRO A 67 -7.81 -0.71 -7.49
C PRO A 67 -7.70 -0.83 -5.97
N ALA A 68 -8.85 -0.88 -5.28
CA ALA A 68 -8.94 -1.07 -3.84
C ALA A 68 -8.41 -2.43 -3.38
N GLU A 69 -8.60 -3.52 -4.14
CA GLU A 69 -8.06 -4.84 -3.80
C GLU A 69 -6.53 -4.85 -3.67
N PHE A 70 -5.84 -3.97 -4.40
CA PHE A 70 -4.38 -3.82 -4.29
C PHE A 70 -3.93 -2.92 -3.12
N LEU A 71 -4.83 -2.05 -2.66
CA LEU A 71 -4.59 -1.12 -1.56
C LEU A 71 -5.01 -1.70 -0.22
N GLU A 72 -6.04 -2.55 -0.18
CA GLU A 72 -6.41 -3.34 0.98
C GLU A 72 -5.25 -4.25 1.38
N ALA A 73 -4.54 -4.83 0.40
CA ALA A 73 -3.28 -5.53 0.64
C ALA A 73 -2.20 -4.62 1.25
N ALA A 74 -2.13 -3.35 0.86
CA ALA A 74 -1.19 -2.38 1.44
C ALA A 74 -1.56 -2.01 2.88
N SER A 75 -2.87 -1.93 3.22
CA SER A 75 -3.33 -1.78 4.60
C SER A 75 -3.17 -3.06 5.44
N VAL A 76 -3.13 -4.23 4.79
CA VAL A 76 -2.84 -5.53 5.44
C VAL A 76 -1.33 -5.76 5.61
N THR A 77 -0.47 -4.91 5.04
CA THR A 77 1.00 -4.99 5.20
C THR A 77 1.61 -3.79 5.90
N LEU A 78 0.83 -3.06 6.69
CA LEU A 78 1.40 -2.29 7.80
C LEU A 78 1.08 -3.04 9.09
N ASP A 79 1.44 -4.33 9.14
CA ASP A 79 1.58 -4.98 10.43
C ASP A 79 2.49 -4.08 11.26
N SER A 80 1.94 -3.53 12.33
CA SER A 80 2.71 -2.79 13.31
C SER A 80 3.85 -3.68 13.80
N THR A 81 4.96 -3.07 14.26
CA THR A 81 6.10 -3.86 14.76
C THR A 81 5.68 -4.96 15.76
N PRO A 82 4.71 -4.74 16.68
CA PRO A 82 4.18 -5.79 17.54
C PRO A 82 3.47 -6.95 16.81
N GLU A 83 2.72 -6.67 15.74
CA GLU A 83 2.01 -7.69 14.96
C GLU A 83 2.97 -8.59 14.18
N VAL A 84 4.05 -8.02 13.63
CA VAL A 84 5.14 -8.79 12.99
C VAL A 84 5.82 -9.72 13.99
N ILE A 85 6.11 -9.21 15.20
CA ILE A 85 6.72 -10.01 16.28
C ILE A 85 5.78 -11.16 16.67
N GLU A 86 4.48 -10.88 16.85
CA GLU A 86 3.49 -11.91 17.16
C GLU A 86 3.39 -12.99 16.08
N ALA A 87 3.39 -12.60 14.80
CA ALA A 87 3.39 -13.55 13.69
C ALA A 87 4.62 -14.47 13.73
N HIS A 88 5.79 -13.93 14.07
CA HIS A 88 7.01 -14.73 14.22
C HIS A 88 6.95 -15.69 15.41
N LEU A 89 6.48 -15.22 16.58
CA LEU A 89 6.36 -16.03 17.79
C LEU A 89 5.41 -17.22 17.61
N ARG A 90 4.31 -17.03 16.89
CA ARG A 90 3.35 -18.11 16.58
C ARG A 90 3.96 -19.20 15.69
N GLY A 91 4.95 -18.86 14.87
CA GLY A 91 5.65 -19.78 13.98
C GLY A 91 6.87 -20.47 14.61
N ASP A 92 7.25 -20.11 15.84
CA ASP A 92 8.44 -20.63 16.52
C ASP A 92 8.19 -22.05 17.07
N PRO A 93 8.87 -23.10 16.54
CA PRO A 93 8.69 -24.46 17.02
C PRO A 93 9.20 -24.71 18.45
N ALA A 94 9.98 -23.78 19.02
CA ALA A 94 10.45 -23.86 20.40
C ALA A 94 9.43 -23.36 21.44
N LEU A 95 8.33 -22.73 20.99
CA LEU A 95 7.31 -22.16 21.87
C LEU A 95 6.00 -22.96 21.80
N THR A 96 5.31 -23.04 22.94
CA THR A 96 3.89 -23.44 22.94
C THR A 96 3.03 -22.24 22.51
N SER A 97 1.81 -22.51 22.05
CA SER A 97 0.85 -21.44 21.69
C SER A 97 0.65 -20.45 22.84
N ASP A 98 0.46 -20.96 24.05
CA ASP A 98 0.25 -20.14 25.26
C ASP A 98 1.48 -19.28 25.58
N ALA A 99 2.70 -19.82 25.42
CA ALA A 99 3.92 -19.07 25.65
C ALA A 99 4.13 -17.97 24.60
N ALA A 100 3.87 -18.28 23.32
CA ALA A 100 3.94 -17.30 22.24
C ALA A 100 2.93 -16.16 22.44
N GLU A 101 1.71 -16.47 22.88
CA GLU A 101 0.68 -15.48 23.18
C GLU A 101 1.04 -14.60 24.37
N ALA A 102 1.60 -15.18 25.44
CA ALA A 102 2.08 -14.43 26.59
C ALA A 102 3.20 -13.44 26.23
N ILE A 103 4.17 -13.87 25.42
CA ILE A 103 5.26 -13.00 24.96
C ILE A 103 4.72 -11.90 24.05
N ALA A 104 3.84 -12.22 23.11
CA ALA A 104 3.23 -11.24 22.22
C ALA A 104 2.42 -10.18 23.00
N GLY A 105 1.71 -10.59 24.05
CA GLY A 105 0.99 -9.67 24.95
C GLY A 105 1.93 -8.67 25.63
N LEU A 106 3.04 -9.15 26.19
CA LEU A 106 4.04 -8.31 26.84
C LEU A 106 4.71 -7.35 25.85
N VAL A 107 5.01 -7.81 24.62
CA VAL A 107 5.57 -6.97 23.56
C VAL A 107 4.61 -5.85 23.18
N ARG A 108 3.32 -6.14 22.97
CA ARG A 108 2.31 -5.11 22.67
C ARG A 108 2.22 -4.07 23.78
N GLU A 109 2.18 -4.53 25.03
CA GLU A 109 2.11 -3.63 26.17
C GLU A 109 3.34 -2.72 26.27
N LEU A 110 4.55 -3.28 26.19
CA LEU A 110 5.78 -2.50 26.22
C LEU A 110 5.88 -1.55 25.03
N TYR A 111 5.53 -2.00 23.84
CA TYR A 111 5.55 -1.17 22.63
C TYR A 111 4.60 0.02 22.77
N SER A 112 3.37 -0.20 23.24
CA SER A 112 2.40 0.89 23.44
C SER A 112 2.86 1.94 24.46
N ARG A 113 3.66 1.55 25.45
CA ARG A 113 4.18 2.46 26.48
C ARG A 113 5.44 3.22 26.06
N LEU A 114 6.24 2.63 25.17
CA LEU A 114 7.57 3.13 24.82
C LEU A 114 7.65 3.75 23.43
N ALA A 115 6.74 3.38 22.53
CA ALA A 115 6.69 3.98 21.21
C ALA A 115 6.29 5.45 21.35
N GLU A 116 7.14 6.34 20.86
CA GLU A 116 6.73 7.71 20.61
C GLU A 116 5.70 7.68 19.48
N PRO A 117 4.61 8.47 19.57
CA PRO A 117 3.71 8.62 18.43
C PRO A 117 4.57 9.08 17.26
N ALA A 118 4.63 8.25 16.22
CA ALA A 118 5.21 8.70 14.96
C ALA A 118 4.44 9.96 14.60
N GLU A 119 5.10 11.12 14.59
CA GLU A 119 4.55 12.29 13.93
C GLU A 119 4.10 11.79 12.57
N VAL A 120 2.78 11.76 12.35
CA VAL A 120 2.23 11.59 11.03
C VAL A 120 2.63 12.87 10.35
N ALA A 121 3.87 12.92 9.85
CA ALA A 121 4.30 13.92 8.92
C ALA A 121 3.30 13.77 7.80
N THR A 122 2.34 14.70 7.76
CA THR A 122 1.32 14.76 6.73
C THR A 122 2.10 14.96 5.44
N ALA A 123 2.54 13.86 4.85
CA ALA A 123 3.31 13.83 3.63
C ALA A 123 2.30 14.08 2.52
N CYS A 124 1.78 15.31 2.49
CA CYS A 124 1.12 15.85 1.34
C CYS A 124 2.19 15.91 0.26
N HIS A 125 2.23 14.88 -0.58
CA HIS A 125 2.86 14.97 -1.89
C HIS A 125 2.05 15.98 -2.71
N LEU A 126 2.27 17.27 -2.43
CA LEU A 126 1.78 18.35 -3.25
C LEU A 126 2.53 18.23 -4.57
N ARG A 127 1.79 17.93 -5.64
CA ARG A 127 2.33 17.93 -6.99
C ARG A 127 2.88 19.33 -7.24
N ALA A 128 4.19 19.48 -7.15
CA ALA A 128 4.84 20.78 -7.10
C ALA A 128 4.50 21.58 -8.38
N ALA A 129 3.59 22.56 -8.24
CA ALA A 129 3.69 23.74 -9.07
C ALA A 129 5.04 24.40 -8.75
N SER A 130 5.75 24.92 -9.76
CA SER A 130 7.08 25.52 -9.58
C SER A 130 7.12 26.70 -8.59
N THR A 131 5.96 27.19 -8.17
CA THR A 131 5.76 28.21 -7.14
C THR A 131 5.84 27.67 -5.70
N PHE A 132 5.72 26.36 -5.48
CA PHE A 132 5.79 25.74 -4.16
C PHE A 132 7.24 25.36 -3.83
N LYS A 133 7.99 26.34 -3.32
CA LYS A 133 9.37 26.15 -2.86
C LYS A 133 9.42 25.25 -1.63
N PRO A 134 10.56 24.58 -1.35
CA PRO A 134 10.73 23.74 -0.16
C PRO A 134 10.35 24.45 1.14
N GLU A 135 10.67 25.75 1.28
CA GLU A 135 10.30 26.53 2.47
C GLU A 135 8.78 26.66 2.64
N ALA A 136 8.04 26.87 1.54
CA ALA A 136 6.58 26.97 1.57
C ALA A 136 5.93 25.61 1.88
N SER A 137 6.49 24.51 1.39
CA SER A 137 6.05 23.15 1.74
C SER A 137 6.21 22.85 3.23
N ALA A 138 7.33 23.27 3.83
CA ALA A 138 7.59 23.06 5.25
C ALA A 138 6.59 23.82 6.13
N LEU A 139 6.37 25.12 5.85
CA LEU A 139 5.39 25.94 6.56
C LEU A 139 3.96 25.40 6.44
N PHE A 140 3.60 24.88 5.26
CA PHE A 140 2.28 24.31 5.05
C PHE A 140 2.08 22.99 5.80
N ALA A 141 3.11 22.14 5.85
CA ALA A 141 3.08 20.90 6.63
C ALA A 141 2.93 21.17 8.14
N GLU A 142 3.64 22.19 8.64
CA GLU A 142 3.53 22.66 10.03
C GLU A 142 2.10 23.12 10.35
N LEU A 143 1.53 24.01 9.52
CA LEU A 143 0.17 24.51 9.70
C LEU A 143 -0.88 23.39 9.69
N LEU A 144 -0.74 22.40 8.78
CA LEU A 144 -1.63 21.24 8.75
C LEU A 144 -1.48 20.35 9.99
N GLY A 145 -0.26 20.19 10.51
CA GLY A 145 0.00 19.45 11.75
C GLY A 145 -0.65 20.11 12.96
N GLU A 146 -0.56 21.44 13.06
CA GLU A 146 -1.25 22.22 14.10
C GLU A 146 -2.77 22.05 14.01
N MET A 147 -3.34 22.18 12.81
CA MET A 147 -4.78 21.98 12.59
C MET A 147 -5.23 20.57 12.96
N HIS A 148 -4.47 19.54 12.58
CA HIS A 148 -4.79 18.15 12.91
C HIS A 148 -4.77 17.91 14.42
N SER A 149 -3.76 18.45 15.11
CA SER A 149 -3.63 18.36 16.56
C SER A 149 -4.78 19.04 17.30
N ALA A 150 -5.20 20.22 16.83
CA ALA A 150 -6.34 20.94 17.39
C ALA A 150 -7.66 20.14 17.24
N LEU A 151 -7.88 19.52 16.08
CA LEU A 151 -9.07 18.71 15.82
C LEU A 151 -9.14 17.44 16.69
N LEU A 152 -7.99 16.84 17.04
CA LEU A 152 -7.94 15.67 17.91
C LEU A 152 -8.04 16.01 19.41
N ALA A 153 -7.86 17.28 19.78
CA ALA A 153 -7.96 17.75 21.16
C ALA A 153 -9.40 18.17 21.55
N GLU A 154 -10.34 18.22 20.60
CA GLU A 154 -11.74 18.61 20.82
C GLU A 154 -12.72 17.42 21.04
N ASP A 155 -12.21 16.19 21.21
CA ASP A 155 -12.96 15.00 21.67
C ASP A 155 -12.50 14.56 23.08
#